data_AF-A0A8V5FGM7-F1
#
_entry.id   AF-A0A8V5FGM7-F1
#
_cell.length_a   1.000
_cell.length_b   1.000
_cell.length_c   1.000
_cell.angle_alpha   90.00
_cell.angle_beta   90.00
_cell.angle_gamma   90.00
#
_symmetry.space_group_name_H-M   'P 1'
#
loop_
_entity.id
_entity.type
_entity.pdbx_description
1 polymer ?
#
loop_
_entity_poly.entity_id
_entity_poly.type
_entity_poly.pdbx_seq_one_letter_code
_entity_poly.pdbx_strand_id
1 'polypeptide(L)'
;MNEHTSFNYRGRVNQAVNGKTCLHWNSHLLLDHPINAFMEDADFYGIGEHNFCRNPDEDEKPWCYVRKNHKVEWEFCDVSPCSGTGKGLEVSCLAAVYVSQSSR
;
A
#
# COMPACT_ATOMS: atom_id res chain seq x y z
N MET A 1 -7.91 8.89 -20.47
CA MET A 1 -8.44 7.82 -19.60
C MET A 1 -7.27 6.98 -19.12
N ASN A 2 -6.49 7.47 -18.15
CA ASN A 2 -5.38 6.72 -17.57
C ASN A 2 -5.51 6.85 -16.06
N GLU A 3 -6.41 6.04 -15.50
CA GLU A 3 -6.68 6.01 -14.07
C GLU A 3 -5.74 4.98 -13.44
N HIS A 4 -4.57 5.43 -13.00
CA HIS A 4 -3.72 4.62 -12.14
C HIS A 4 -4.29 4.65 -10.72
N THR A 5 -5.43 3.99 -10.52
CA THR A 5 -6.05 3.86 -9.20
C THR A 5 -5.09 3.10 -8.29
N SER A 6 -4.92 3.60 -7.06
CA SER A 6 -4.13 2.94 -5.99
C SER A 6 -4.58 1.49 -5.76
N PHE A 7 -5.82 1.16 -6.12
CA PHE A 7 -6.41 -0.18 -6.19
C PHE A 7 -5.55 -1.20 -6.96
N ASN A 8 -4.96 -0.79 -8.09
CA ASN A 8 -4.14 -1.65 -8.94
C ASN A 8 -2.68 -1.72 -8.49
N TYR A 9 -2.32 -1.12 -7.36
CA TYR A 9 -0.96 -1.16 -6.86
C TYR A 9 -0.53 -2.60 -6.53
N ARG A 10 0.55 -3.05 -7.18
CA ARG A 10 1.18 -4.37 -6.95
C ARG A 10 2.67 -4.26 -6.61
N GLY A 11 3.09 -3.09 -6.12
CA GLY A 11 4.46 -2.87 -5.66
C GLY A 11 4.79 -3.64 -4.36
N ARG A 12 6.05 -3.52 -3.93
CA ARG A 12 6.62 -4.28 -2.80
C ARG A 12 6.92 -3.45 -1.55
N VAL A 13 6.44 -2.21 -1.48
CA VAL A 13 6.50 -1.41 -0.23
C VAL A 13 5.73 -2.14 0.87
N ASN A 14 6.32 -2.19 2.06
CA ASN A 14 5.76 -2.83 3.26
C ASN A 14 6.00 -2.00 4.54
N GLN A 15 6.11 -0.69 4.38
CA GLN A 15 6.30 0.25 5.48
C GLN A 15 5.19 1.29 5.48
N ALA A 16 4.60 1.52 6.65
CA ALA A 16 3.63 2.56 6.92
C ALA A 16 4.30 3.94 7.00
N VAL A 17 3.53 5.02 6.80
CA VAL A 17 4.02 6.42 6.88
C VAL A 17 4.69 6.73 8.23
N ASN A 18 4.23 6.08 9.31
CA ASN A 18 4.82 6.21 10.64
C ASN A 18 6.09 5.33 10.85
N GLY A 19 6.64 4.74 9.79
CA GLY A 19 7.84 3.90 9.79
C GLY A 19 7.62 2.45 10.22
N LYS A 20 6.41 2.07 10.62
CA LYS A 20 6.12 0.69 11.07
C LYS A 20 6.09 -0.28 9.90
N THR A 21 6.63 -1.47 10.14
CA THR A 21 6.55 -2.57 9.18
C THR A 21 5.15 -3.15 9.16
N CYS A 22 4.64 -3.39 7.96
CA CYS A 22 3.36 -4.05 7.72
C CYS A 22 3.37 -5.50 8.24
N LEU A 23 2.25 -5.91 8.82
CA LEU A 23 1.95 -7.32 9.08
C LEU A 23 1.71 -8.05 7.76
N HIS A 24 2.04 -9.34 7.74
CA HIS A 24 1.66 -10.20 6.63
C HIS A 24 0.13 -10.35 6.58
N TRP A 25 -0.44 -10.32 5.38
CA TRP A 25 -1.90 -10.48 5.21
C TRP A 25 -2.42 -11.86 5.63
N ASN A 26 -1.55 -12.88 5.65
CA ASN A 26 -1.85 -14.22 6.18
C ASN A 26 -1.51 -14.39 7.67
N SER A 27 -1.28 -13.30 8.41
CA SER A 27 -1.03 -13.37 9.85
C SER A 27 -2.28 -13.82 10.61
N HIS A 28 -2.12 -14.72 11.58
CA HIS A 28 -3.20 -15.11 12.49
C HIS A 28 -3.78 -13.93 13.29
N LEU A 29 -3.03 -12.83 13.43
CA LEU A 29 -3.49 -11.61 14.09
C LEU A 29 -4.60 -10.90 13.31
N LEU A 30 -4.82 -11.28 12.04
CA LEU A 30 -5.80 -10.67 11.14
C LEU A 30 -7.06 -11.52 10.96
N LEU A 31 -7.20 -12.65 11.65
CA LEU A 31 -8.36 -13.54 11.50
C LEU A 31 -9.69 -12.85 11.82
N ASP A 32 -9.69 -11.90 12.77
CA ASP A 32 -10.87 -11.11 13.14
C ASP A 32 -11.02 -9.81 12.31
N HIS A 33 -10.12 -9.56 11.36
CA HIS A 33 -10.18 -8.40 10.47
C HIS A 33 -10.80 -8.77 9.11
N PRO A 34 -11.61 -7.88 8.50
CA PRO A 34 -12.39 -8.22 7.30
C PRO A 34 -11.55 -8.40 6.03
N ILE A 35 -10.36 -7.82 5.98
CA ILE A 35 -9.48 -7.79 4.81
C ILE A 35 -8.20 -8.52 5.16
N ASN A 36 -8.04 -9.74 4.70
CA ASN A 36 -6.86 -10.57 4.99
C ASN A 36 -6.71 -11.64 3.90
N ALA A 37 -5.67 -12.47 3.98
CA ALA A 37 -5.42 -13.49 2.96
C ALA A 37 -6.42 -14.68 2.96
N PHE A 38 -7.41 -14.69 3.86
CA PHE A 38 -8.40 -15.75 4.01
C PHE A 38 -9.78 -15.38 3.43
N MET A 39 -9.95 -14.17 2.87
CA MET A 39 -11.16 -13.81 2.12
C MET A 39 -11.19 -14.49 0.74
N GLU A 40 -12.39 -14.73 0.20
CA GLU A 40 -12.59 -15.47 -1.06
C GLU A 40 -11.82 -14.84 -2.25
N ASP A 41 -11.84 -13.52 -2.36
CA ASP A 41 -11.24 -12.79 -3.47
C ASP A 41 -9.86 -12.18 -3.13
N ALA A 42 -9.13 -12.71 -2.14
CA ALA A 42 -7.85 -12.13 -1.70
C ALA A 42 -6.87 -11.91 -2.86
N ASP A 43 -6.76 -12.90 -3.76
CA ASP A 43 -5.87 -12.85 -4.92
C ASP A 43 -6.22 -11.72 -5.90
N PHE A 44 -7.51 -11.41 -6.07
CA PHE A 44 -7.96 -10.31 -6.93
C PHE A 44 -7.41 -8.96 -6.44
N TYR A 45 -7.41 -8.76 -5.12
CA TYR A 45 -6.84 -7.57 -4.48
C TYR A 45 -5.31 -7.63 -4.30
N GLY A 46 -4.67 -8.69 -4.76
CA GLY A 46 -3.23 -8.92 -4.58
C GLY A 46 -2.84 -9.13 -3.12
N ILE A 47 -3.74 -9.66 -2.30
CA ILE A 47 -3.53 -10.00 -0.89
C ILE A 47 -3.17 -11.49 -0.82
N GLY A 48 -2.13 -11.85 -0.05
CA GLY A 48 -1.66 -13.23 0.04
C GLY A 48 -0.56 -13.40 1.08
N GLU A 49 0.36 -14.35 0.86
CA GLU A 49 1.45 -14.69 1.80
C GLU A 49 2.61 -13.67 1.79
N HIS A 50 2.29 -12.38 1.91
CA HIS A 50 3.25 -11.29 1.97
C HIS A 50 2.75 -10.13 2.83
N ASN A 51 3.60 -9.15 3.08
CA ASN A 51 3.24 -7.93 3.84
C ASN A 51 3.28 -6.65 2.98
N PHE A 52 3.20 -6.77 1.66
CA PHE A 52 3.17 -5.61 0.78
C PHE A 52 1.84 -4.85 0.89
N CYS A 53 1.93 -3.53 0.83
CA CYS A 53 0.79 -2.63 0.90
C CYS A 53 -0.20 -2.86 -0.25
N ARG A 54 -1.49 -2.79 0.03
CA ARG A 54 -2.58 -2.97 -0.94
C ARG A 54 -3.69 -1.97 -0.67
N ASN A 55 -4.58 -1.81 -1.65
CA ASN A 55 -5.76 -0.97 -1.51
C ASN A 55 -7.02 -1.71 -1.98
N PRO A 56 -7.46 -2.73 -1.23
CA PRO A 56 -8.61 -3.58 -1.62
C PRO A 56 -9.97 -2.86 -1.57
N ASP A 57 -10.06 -1.76 -0.82
CA ASP A 57 -11.26 -1.01 -0.50
C ASP A 57 -11.34 0.35 -1.19
N GLU A 58 -10.49 0.57 -2.20
CA GLU A 58 -10.45 1.78 -3.02
C GLU A 58 -10.23 3.08 -2.22
N ASP A 59 -9.51 3.00 -1.10
CA ASP A 59 -9.08 4.17 -0.32
C ASP A 59 -8.09 5.05 -1.11
N GLU A 60 -7.70 6.20 -0.56
CA GLU A 60 -6.83 7.18 -1.22
C GLU A 60 -5.48 6.56 -1.64
N LYS A 61 -4.92 5.67 -0.81
CA LYS A 61 -3.56 5.11 -0.98
C LYS A 61 -3.49 3.66 -0.49
N PRO A 62 -2.50 2.87 -0.96
CA PRO A 62 -2.23 1.56 -0.39
C PRO A 62 -1.94 1.67 1.10
N TRP A 63 -2.49 0.73 1.87
CA TRP A 63 -2.35 0.63 3.31
C TRP A 63 -1.99 -0.81 3.70
N CYS A 64 -1.73 -1.00 4.98
CA CYS A 64 -1.52 -2.30 5.58
C CYS A 64 -1.86 -2.30 7.07
N TYR A 65 -1.98 -3.48 7.66
CA TYR A 65 -2.05 -3.60 9.11
C TYR A 65 -0.66 -3.47 9.75
N VAL A 66 -0.60 -2.85 10.93
CA VAL A 66 0.60 -2.68 11.74
C VAL A 66 0.29 -3.03 13.20
N ARG A 67 1.34 -3.36 13.97
CA ARG A 67 1.23 -3.56 15.42
C ARG A 67 1.55 -2.26 16.17
N LYS A 68 0.64 -1.78 17.01
CA LYS A 68 0.83 -0.60 17.87
C LYS A 68 0.31 -0.88 19.27
N ASN A 69 1.16 -0.72 20.28
CA ASN A 69 0.82 -0.92 21.69
C ASN A 69 0.07 -2.25 21.92
N HIS A 70 0.61 -3.34 21.35
CA HIS A 70 0.04 -4.69 21.37
C HIS A 70 -1.31 -4.89 20.66
N LYS A 71 -1.83 -3.89 19.96
CA LYS A 71 -3.04 -3.97 19.14
C LYS A 71 -2.70 -3.95 17.65
N VAL A 72 -3.62 -4.48 16.84
CA VAL A 72 -3.59 -4.35 15.38
C VAL A 72 -4.36 -3.09 15.00
N GLU A 73 -3.73 -2.25 14.20
CA GLU A 73 -4.32 -1.06 13.57
C GLU A 73 -3.97 -1.09 12.08
N TRP A 74 -4.68 -0.33 11.25
CA TRP A 74 -4.29 -0.11 9.85
C TRP A 74 -3.64 1.28 9.72
N GLU A 75 -2.72 1.41 8.77
CA GLU A 75 -2.05 2.68 8.46
C GLU A 75 -1.76 2.75 6.96
N PHE A 76 -1.79 3.97 6.40
CA PHE A 76 -1.33 4.19 5.03
C PHE A 76 0.15 3.88 4.88
N CYS A 77 0.52 3.40 3.71
CA CYS A 77 1.89 3.11 3.37
C CYS A 77 2.64 4.31 2.81
N ASP A 78 3.96 4.31 3.03
CA ASP A 78 4.87 5.28 2.43
C ASP A 78 5.18 4.90 0.96
N VAL A 79 4.12 4.83 0.16
CA VAL A 79 4.22 4.61 -1.29
C VAL A 79 4.46 5.95 -1.95
N SER A 80 5.70 6.18 -2.34
CA SER A 80 6.07 7.38 -3.11
C SER A 80 5.43 7.33 -4.51
N PRO A 81 4.71 8.38 -4.94
CA PRO A 81 4.33 8.51 -6.33
C PRO A 81 5.61 8.62 -7.17
N CYS A 82 5.61 8.02 -8.35
CA CYS A 82 6.84 7.74 -9.09
C CYS A 82 7.44 8.98 -9.76
N SER A 83 8.31 9.76 -9.12
CA SER A 83 8.86 11.01 -9.68
C SER A 83 9.46 10.82 -11.07
N GLY A 84 8.77 11.29 -12.12
CA GLY A 84 9.25 11.18 -13.49
C GLY A 84 10.30 12.23 -13.80
N THR A 85 11.51 12.13 -13.23
CA THR A 85 12.66 12.97 -13.64
C THR A 85 13.99 12.25 -13.40
N GLY A 86 14.69 11.90 -14.50
CA GLY A 86 16.14 11.67 -14.48
C GLY A 86 16.59 10.27 -14.91
N LYS A 87 17.50 10.25 -15.89
CA LYS A 87 18.06 9.06 -16.55
C LYS A 87 18.71 8.08 -15.56
N GLY A 88 18.45 6.78 -15.76
CA GLY A 88 19.38 5.71 -15.38
C GLY A 88 19.06 4.87 -14.14
N LEU A 89 17.79 4.61 -13.83
CA LEU A 89 17.42 3.51 -12.93
C LEU A 89 16.20 2.79 -13.51
N GLU A 90 16.29 1.47 -13.72
CA GLU A 90 15.14 0.63 -14.07
C GLU A 90 14.08 0.75 -12.97
N VAL A 91 13.02 1.53 -13.21
CA VAL A 91 11.89 1.64 -12.28
C VAL A 91 10.61 1.45 -13.08
N SER A 92 9.96 0.33 -12.82
CA SER A 92 8.73 -0.15 -13.43
C SER A 92 7.46 0.53 -12.88
N CYS A 93 7.45 1.85 -12.72
CA CYS A 93 6.23 2.54 -12.30
C CYS A 93 6.08 3.93 -12.97
N LEU A 94 4.87 4.17 -13.48
CA LEU A 94 4.50 5.37 -14.22
C LEU A 94 4.29 6.57 -13.27
N ALA A 95 5.16 7.57 -13.46
CA ALA A 95 5.09 9.01 -13.20
C ALA A 95 4.20 9.62 -12.07
N ALA A 96 4.84 10.42 -11.23
CA ALA A 96 4.32 11.37 -10.25
C ALA A 96 4.18 12.75 -10.86
N VAL A 97 3.21 13.51 -10.35
CA VAL A 97 3.27 14.95 -10.09
C VAL A 97 2.14 15.19 -9.05
N TYR A 98 2.29 15.86 -7.91
CA TYR A 98 2.74 17.24 -7.75
C TYR A 98 3.28 17.51 -6.34
N VAL A 99 4.39 18.26 -6.35
CA VAL A 99 5.06 18.89 -5.22
C VAL A 99 4.21 20.05 -4.65
N SER A 100 4.37 20.26 -3.35
CA SER A 100 3.79 21.31 -2.52
C SER A 100 4.04 22.77 -2.96
N GLN A 101 3.04 23.62 -2.66
CA GLN A 101 3.07 25.09 -2.43
C GLN A 101 3.30 26.07 -3.61
N SER A 102 2.38 27.02 -3.80
CA SER A 102 2.61 28.44 -3.46
C SER A 102 1.35 29.30 -3.66
N SER A 103 1.09 30.13 -2.65
CA SER A 103 0.24 31.33 -2.69
C SER A 103 0.55 32.23 -3.89
N ARG A 104 -0.51 32.65 -4.61
CA ARG A 104 -0.87 34.04 -4.93
C ARG A 104 -2.32 34.09 -5.42
#